data_AF-Q2SY21-F1
#
_entry.id   AF-Q2SY21-F1
#
_cell.length_a   1.000
_cell.length_b   1.000
_cell.length_c   1.000
_cell.angle_alpha   90.00
_cell.angle_beta   90.00
_cell.angle_gamma   90.00
#
_symmetry.space_group_name_H-M   'P 1'
#
loop_
_entity.id
_entity.type
_entity.pdbx_description
1 polymer ?
#
loop_
_entity_poly.entity_id
_entity_poly.type
_entity_poly.pdbx_seq_one_letter_code
_entity_poly.pdbx_strand_id
1 'polypeptide(L)'
;MDLDFWWLLAIPVAFALGWMASRYDLNKLLSESANLPRSYFRGLNFLLNEQPDKAIDAFIEVAKLDPETVELHFALGNLFRRRGETDRAIRVHQNLLSRNDLPVNERDHALFELGQDFLKAGLLDRAEEAFHKLSEGDYALDAQRALLTIYEIEKDWIKSIDTATRIESMGAPRLATEISQFHCELAQDALQRKSAELAAEHLRDALAVNPQNARAAILSGDAAAAAGDHRAAIEHWRRIETQNPAYLPLVADKLMKSYTALDRAAEGAELLTGYAQRYPSNDLLDVVYQYVAQLRGNDVAHALARSQMEKAPNLSGMLHLLDAQIAAADEPRRAELEMMRALVKQRTKNLPRYTCQNCGFRARLFYWQCPGCSGWETYAPRRVEPAVA
;
A
#
# COMPACT_ATOMS: atom_id res chain seq x y z
N MET A 1 80.51 19.09 -22.41
CA MET A 1 79.08 19.39 -22.19
C MET A 1 78.89 19.51 -20.69
N ASP A 2 79.07 20.72 -20.18
CA ASP A 2 78.92 21.00 -18.76
C ASP A 2 77.41 21.11 -18.48
N LEU A 3 76.86 20.05 -17.90
CA LEU A 3 75.47 20.03 -17.43
C LEU A 3 75.41 20.86 -16.14
N ASP A 4 74.90 22.09 -16.23
CA ASP A 4 74.65 22.96 -15.09
C ASP A 4 73.75 22.25 -14.07
N PHE A 5 74.26 21.92 -12.89
CA PHE A 5 73.55 21.13 -11.85
C PHE A 5 72.45 21.90 -11.09
N TRP A 6 72.15 23.15 -11.46
CA TRP A 6 71.28 24.04 -10.68
C TRP A 6 69.79 23.67 -10.71
N TRP A 7 69.33 22.97 -11.76
CA TRP A 7 67.94 22.50 -11.88
C TRP A 7 67.58 21.37 -10.90
N LEU A 8 68.56 20.62 -10.40
CA LEU A 8 68.36 19.59 -9.37
C LEU A 8 67.95 20.18 -8.00
N LEU A 9 68.28 21.44 -7.73
CA LEU A 9 67.84 22.18 -6.55
C LEU A 9 66.53 22.95 -6.79
N ALA A 10 66.31 23.44 -8.02
CA ALA A 10 65.10 24.18 -8.37
C ALA A 10 63.83 23.34 -8.28
N ILE A 11 63.87 22.08 -8.69
CA ILE A 11 62.72 21.16 -8.65
C ILE A 11 62.23 20.91 -7.20
N PRO A 12 63.07 20.49 -6.23
CA PRO A 12 62.62 20.28 -4.86
C PRO A 12 62.17 21.58 -4.17
N VAL A 13 62.76 22.73 -4.49
CA VAL A 13 62.31 24.02 -3.95
C VAL A 13 60.95 24.42 -4.52
N ALA A 14 60.73 24.28 -5.83
CA ALA A 14 59.43 24.53 -6.45
C ALA A 14 58.36 23.56 -5.91
N PHE A 15 58.71 22.30 -5.68
CA PHE A 15 57.82 21.32 -5.05
C PHE A 15 57.50 21.68 -3.60
N ALA A 16 58.50 22.10 -2.79
CA ALA A 16 58.28 22.51 -1.41
C ALA A 16 57.40 23.76 -1.31
N LEU A 17 57.62 24.75 -2.19
CA LEU A 17 56.79 25.96 -2.29
C LEU A 17 55.37 25.63 -2.76
N GLY A 18 55.21 24.77 -3.77
CA GLY A 18 53.90 24.30 -4.24
C GLY A 18 53.14 23.49 -3.18
N TRP A 19 53.84 22.67 -2.40
CA TRP A 19 53.28 21.91 -1.29
C TRP A 19 52.88 22.79 -0.11
N MET A 20 53.69 23.80 0.22
CA MET A 20 53.31 24.82 1.22
C MET A 20 52.12 25.66 0.77
N ALA A 21 52.09 26.10 -0.49
CA ALA A 21 50.97 26.84 -1.06
C ALA A 21 49.69 26.00 -1.07
N SER A 22 49.78 24.74 -1.51
CA SER A 22 48.67 23.78 -1.47
C SER A 22 48.17 23.54 -0.04
N ARG A 23 49.05 23.43 0.96
CA ARG A 23 48.61 23.30 2.37
C ARG A 23 47.98 24.56 2.92
N TYR A 24 48.45 25.75 2.50
CA TYR A 24 47.85 27.01 2.92
C TYR A 24 46.45 27.17 2.32
N ASP A 25 46.29 26.79 1.05
CA ASP A 25 45.00 26.80 0.35
C ASP A 25 44.04 25.74 0.91
N LEU A 26 44.55 24.54 1.24
CA LEU A 26 43.79 23.49 1.91
C LEU A 26 43.34 23.92 3.31
N ASN A 27 44.20 24.60 4.08
CA ASN A 27 43.83 25.13 5.40
C ASN A 27 42.81 26.28 5.29
N LYS A 28 42.86 27.08 4.22
CA LYS A 28 41.88 28.14 3.96
C LYS A 28 40.52 27.56 3.56
N LEU A 29 40.50 26.56 2.67
CA LEU A 29 39.30 25.81 2.28
C LEU A 29 38.72 25.01 3.46
N LEU A 30 39.58 24.42 4.30
CA LEU A 30 39.18 23.78 5.55
C LEU A 30 38.68 24.80 6.56
N SER A 31 39.22 26.03 6.63
CA SER A 31 38.70 27.07 7.52
C SER A 31 37.37 27.66 7.03
N GLU A 32 37.12 27.71 5.72
CA GLU A 32 35.83 28.07 5.13
C GLU A 32 34.78 26.98 5.34
N SER A 33 35.17 25.70 5.39
CA SER A 33 34.27 24.56 5.67
C SER A 33 34.18 24.16 7.16
N ALA A 34 35.13 24.56 8.01
CA ALA A 34 35.18 24.22 9.44
C ALA A 34 34.47 25.23 10.37
N ASN A 35 33.66 26.13 9.81
CA ASN A 35 32.81 27.02 10.60
C ASN A 35 31.46 26.41 11.00
N LEU A 36 31.21 25.12 10.74
CA LEU A 36 30.05 24.43 11.30
C LEU A 36 30.21 24.33 12.83
N PRO A 37 29.34 24.97 13.64
CA PRO A 37 29.51 25.04 15.09
C PRO A 37 29.60 23.62 15.70
N ARG A 38 30.44 23.41 16.73
CA ARG A 38 30.52 22.13 17.46
C ARG A 38 29.13 21.62 17.93
N SER A 39 28.19 22.54 18.16
CA SER A 39 26.80 22.27 18.50
C SER A 39 25.98 21.65 17.34
N TYR A 40 26.30 21.93 16.07
CA TYR A 40 25.71 21.27 14.90
C TYR A 40 26.06 19.77 14.87
N PHE A 41 27.34 19.43 15.01
CA PHE A 41 27.79 18.04 15.12
C PHE A 41 27.20 17.33 16.34
N ARG A 42 26.97 18.07 17.43
CA ARG A 42 26.28 17.56 18.62
C ARG A 42 24.82 17.19 18.32
N GLY A 43 24.10 18.04 17.60
CA GLY A 43 22.73 17.77 17.15
C GLY A 43 22.66 16.54 16.25
N LEU A 44 23.57 16.42 15.28
CA LEU A 44 23.69 15.23 14.43
C LEU A 44 24.00 13.96 15.23
N ASN A 45 24.90 14.03 16.21
CA ASN A 45 25.21 12.89 17.07
C ASN A 45 23.98 12.44 17.88
N PHE A 46 23.14 13.37 18.35
CA PHE A 46 21.89 13.00 18.99
C PHE A 46 20.91 12.30 18.05
N LEU A 47 20.83 12.71 16.78
CA LEU A 47 20.03 12.00 15.77
C LEU A 47 20.53 10.58 15.51
N LEU A 48 21.85 10.41 15.40
CA LEU A 48 22.47 9.09 15.21
C LEU A 48 22.22 8.14 16.40
N ASN A 49 22.02 8.69 17.59
CA ASN A 49 21.71 7.94 18.81
C ASN A 49 20.20 7.91 19.13
N GLU A 50 19.33 8.17 18.15
CA GLU A 50 17.87 8.15 18.27
C GLU A 50 17.31 9.04 19.40
N GLN A 51 17.96 10.17 19.67
CA GLN A 51 17.59 11.16 20.69
C GLN A 51 17.10 12.48 20.05
N PRO A 52 15.93 12.50 19.40
CA PRO A 52 15.46 13.65 18.63
C PRO A 52 15.21 14.90 19.49
N ASP A 53 14.74 14.75 20.74
CA ASP A 53 14.47 15.89 21.62
C ASP A 53 15.74 16.69 21.93
N LYS A 54 16.84 15.99 22.24
CA LYS A 54 18.14 16.64 22.51
C LYS A 54 18.76 17.22 21.25
N ALA A 55 18.49 16.62 20.09
CA ALA A 55 18.91 17.15 18.80
C ALA A 55 18.22 18.49 18.51
N ILE A 56 16.92 18.60 18.78
CA ILE A 56 16.16 19.85 18.64
C ILE A 56 16.77 20.94 19.51
N ASP A 57 17.00 20.68 20.80
CA ASP A 57 17.59 21.68 21.71
C ASP A 57 18.98 22.13 21.22
N ALA A 58 19.84 21.19 20.82
CA ALA A 58 21.15 21.50 20.29
C ALA A 58 21.07 22.35 19.01
N PHE A 59 20.15 22.04 18.11
CA PHE A 59 19.96 22.79 16.86
C PHE A 59 19.32 24.17 17.08
N ILE A 60 18.42 24.33 18.06
CA ILE A 60 17.90 25.66 18.43
C ILE A 60 19.02 26.56 18.92
N GLU A 61 19.96 26.05 19.73
CA GLU A 61 21.10 26.83 20.19
C GLU A 61 22.04 27.21 19.03
N VAL A 62 22.21 26.35 18.03
CA VAL A 62 22.95 26.70 16.81
C VAL A 62 22.21 27.80 16.04
N ALA A 63 20.89 27.69 15.88
CA ALA A 63 20.09 28.62 15.08
C ALA A 63 20.04 30.02 15.69
N LYS A 64 20.22 30.13 17.02
CA LYS A 64 20.38 31.42 17.70
C LYS A 64 21.72 32.09 17.40
N LEU A 65 22.77 31.29 17.17
CA LEU A 65 24.13 31.77 16.92
C LEU A 65 24.35 32.10 15.44
N ASP A 66 23.76 31.31 14.56
CA ASP A 66 23.76 31.52 13.11
C ASP A 66 22.35 31.31 12.55
N PRO A 67 21.52 32.37 12.53
CA PRO A 67 20.16 32.31 12.00
C PRO A 67 20.10 32.13 10.48
N GLU A 68 21.21 32.28 9.77
CA GLU A 68 21.22 32.26 8.30
C GLU A 68 21.51 30.87 7.73
N THR A 69 21.89 29.89 8.56
CA THR A 69 22.15 28.51 8.12
C THR A 69 20.86 27.83 7.63
N VAL A 70 20.75 27.61 6.33
CA VAL A 70 19.56 27.04 5.69
C VAL A 70 19.36 25.57 6.07
N GLU A 71 20.42 24.77 6.09
CA GLU A 71 20.40 23.34 6.40
C GLU A 71 19.85 23.06 7.81
N LEU A 72 20.11 23.98 8.74
CA LEU A 72 19.63 23.89 10.10
C LEU A 72 18.12 24.08 10.20
N HIS A 73 17.56 24.99 9.39
CA HIS A 73 16.11 25.20 9.33
C HIS A 73 15.41 23.97 8.78
N PHE A 74 15.95 23.34 7.74
CA PHE A 74 15.44 22.06 7.24
C PHE A 74 15.47 20.96 8.29
N ALA A 75 16.61 20.80 8.99
CA ALA A 75 16.75 19.80 10.05
C ALA A 75 15.73 20.03 11.18
N LEU A 76 15.58 21.28 11.64
CA LEU A 76 14.62 21.64 12.68
C LEU A 76 13.16 21.40 12.25
N GLY A 77 12.78 21.85 11.05
CA GLY A 77 11.43 21.63 10.51
C GLY A 77 11.07 20.15 10.45
N ASN A 78 11.99 19.33 9.92
CA ASN A 78 11.82 17.88 9.83
C ASN A 78 11.69 17.22 11.20
N LEU A 79 12.43 17.67 12.21
CA LEU A 79 12.33 17.16 13.58
C LEU A 79 11.00 17.54 14.23
N PHE A 80 10.54 18.79 14.07
CA PHE A 80 9.24 19.21 14.57
C PHE A 80 8.11 18.41 13.92
N ARG A 81 8.14 18.20 12.59
CA ARG A 81 7.14 17.40 11.88
C ARG A 81 7.10 15.95 12.39
N ARG A 82 8.25 15.31 12.58
CA ARG A 82 8.33 13.93 13.11
C ARG A 82 7.79 13.79 14.53
N ARG A 83 7.97 14.82 15.37
CA ARG A 83 7.41 14.89 16.73
C ARG A 83 5.91 15.18 16.76
N GLY A 84 5.32 15.58 15.63
CA GLY A 84 3.93 16.02 15.53
C GLY A 84 3.73 17.50 15.88
N GLU A 85 4.80 18.27 16.06
CA GLU A 85 4.76 19.73 16.26
C GLU A 85 4.65 20.46 14.91
N THR A 86 3.62 20.13 14.12
CA THR A 86 3.45 20.60 12.74
C THR A 86 3.40 22.12 12.64
N ASP A 87 2.78 22.83 13.58
CA ASP A 87 2.75 24.31 13.60
C ASP A 87 4.14 24.94 13.66
N ARG A 88 5.08 24.31 14.38
CA ARG A 88 6.47 24.79 14.44
C ARG A 88 7.21 24.49 13.17
N ALA A 89 7.01 23.30 12.59
CA ALA A 89 7.61 22.94 11.31
C ALA A 89 7.19 23.93 10.21
N ILE A 90 5.88 24.20 10.10
CA ILE A 90 5.31 25.18 9.17
C ILE A 90 5.98 26.55 9.34
N ARG A 91 6.09 27.06 10.58
CA ARG A 91 6.73 28.36 10.84
C ARG A 91 8.19 28.38 10.40
N VAL A 92 8.95 27.31 10.65
CA VAL A 92 10.36 27.22 10.28
C VAL A 92 10.53 27.30 8.76
N HIS A 93 9.78 26.50 7.99
CA HIS A 93 9.89 26.51 6.52
C HIS A 93 9.27 27.77 5.88
N GLN A 94 8.22 28.35 6.47
CA GLN A 94 7.69 29.65 6.01
C GLN A 94 8.70 30.79 6.21
N ASN A 95 9.38 30.82 7.35
CA ASN A 95 10.44 31.81 7.59
C ASN A 95 11.57 31.64 6.57
N LEU A 96 11.97 30.40 6.28
CA LEU A 96 12.98 30.13 5.25
C LEU A 96 12.54 30.64 3.87
N LEU A 97 11.30 30.40 3.46
CA LEU A 97 10.76 30.87 2.18
C LEU A 97 10.62 32.40 2.08
N SER A 98 10.52 33.11 3.21
CA SER A 98 10.45 34.57 3.25
C SER A 98 11.77 35.27 2.92
N ARG A 99 12.88 34.51 2.88
CA ARG A 99 14.21 35.01 2.51
C ARG A 99 14.31 35.23 1.01
N ASN A 100 14.76 36.42 0.62
CA ASN A 100 14.91 36.82 -0.78
C ASN A 100 16.22 36.29 -1.40
N ASP A 101 17.21 35.99 -0.57
CA ASP A 101 18.55 35.49 -0.93
C ASP A 101 18.59 33.96 -1.11
N LEU A 102 17.49 33.25 -0.84
CA LEU A 102 17.43 31.79 -0.93
C LEU A 102 17.56 31.31 -2.38
N PRO A 103 18.59 30.49 -2.71
CA PRO A 103 18.76 29.87 -4.02
C PRO A 103 17.51 29.11 -4.48
N VAL A 104 17.30 29.02 -5.80
CA VAL A 104 16.10 28.37 -6.38
C VAL A 104 15.94 26.94 -5.88
N ASN A 105 17.01 26.13 -5.90
CA ASN A 105 16.95 24.74 -5.45
C ASN A 105 16.57 24.61 -3.97
N GLU A 106 17.10 25.50 -3.11
CA GLU A 106 16.75 25.52 -1.68
C GLU A 106 15.34 26.05 -1.43
N ARG A 107 14.86 26.98 -2.27
CA ARG A 107 13.48 27.45 -2.26
C ARG A 107 12.52 26.33 -2.63
N ASP A 108 12.84 25.53 -3.65
CA ASP A 108 12.03 24.39 -4.04
C ASP A 108 12.03 23.31 -2.95
N HIS A 109 13.18 23.06 -2.30
CA HIS A 109 13.26 22.18 -1.15
C HIS A 109 12.40 22.69 0.03
N ALA A 110 12.48 23.97 0.36
CA ALA A 110 11.68 24.60 1.42
C ALA A 110 10.19 24.56 1.12
N LEU A 111 9.80 24.72 -0.14
CA LEU A 111 8.42 24.61 -0.57
C LEU A 111 7.91 23.17 -0.49
N PHE A 112 8.75 22.20 -0.86
CA PHE A 112 8.42 20.78 -0.74
C PHE A 112 8.22 20.38 0.73
N GLU A 113 9.15 20.77 1.60
CA GLU A 113 9.08 20.47 3.04
C GLU A 113 7.88 21.16 3.70
N LEU A 114 7.55 22.39 3.29
CA LEU A 114 6.35 23.08 3.75
C LEU A 114 5.06 22.37 3.30
N GLY A 115 5.01 21.86 2.06
CA GLY A 115 3.91 21.03 1.58
C GLY A 115 3.74 19.77 2.42
N GLN A 116 4.84 19.10 2.78
CA GLN A 116 4.84 17.92 3.65
C GLN A 116 4.36 18.25 5.08
N ASP A 117 4.70 19.43 5.59
CA ASP A 117 4.19 19.90 6.89
C ASP A 117 2.68 20.14 6.85
N PHE A 118 2.16 20.77 5.79
CA PHE A 118 0.71 20.95 5.60
C PHE A 118 -0.02 19.62 5.49
N LEU A 119 0.52 18.68 4.70
CA LEU A 119 -0.05 17.34 4.56
C LEU A 119 -0.10 16.62 5.91
N LYS A 120 0.98 16.69 6.70
CA LYS A 120 1.03 16.09 8.05
C LYS A 120 0.06 16.76 9.03
N ALA A 121 -0.19 18.05 8.86
CA ALA A 121 -1.17 18.82 9.64
C ALA A 121 -2.63 18.59 9.20
N GLY A 122 -2.87 17.91 8.07
CA GLY A 122 -4.20 17.74 7.47
C GLY A 122 -4.72 18.98 6.73
N LEU A 123 -3.84 19.95 6.43
CA LEU A 123 -4.16 21.17 5.69
C LEU A 123 -4.01 20.92 4.18
N LEU A 124 -4.91 20.09 3.63
CA LEU A 124 -4.79 19.52 2.27
C LEU A 124 -4.73 20.60 1.18
N ASP A 125 -5.61 21.60 1.20
CA ASP A 125 -5.63 22.69 0.21
C ASP A 125 -4.29 23.44 0.14
N ARG A 126 -3.67 23.70 1.30
CA ARG A 126 -2.39 24.42 1.38
C ARG A 126 -1.23 23.54 0.95
N ALA A 127 -1.30 22.24 1.22
CA ALA A 127 -0.34 21.26 0.73
C ALA A 127 -0.41 21.16 -0.79
N GLU A 128 -1.61 21.06 -1.36
CA GLU A 128 -1.85 21.06 -2.80
C GLU A 128 -1.27 22.32 -3.47
N GLU A 129 -1.54 23.51 -2.95
CA GLU A 129 -0.98 24.77 -3.49
C GLU A 129 0.56 24.79 -3.46
N ALA A 130 1.17 24.27 -2.38
CA ALA A 130 2.63 24.20 -2.26
C ALA A 130 3.23 23.24 -3.29
N PHE A 131 2.65 22.04 -3.46
CA PHE A 131 3.15 21.05 -4.41
C PHE A 131 2.92 21.44 -5.87
N HIS A 132 1.83 22.15 -6.21
CA HIS A 132 1.61 22.65 -7.57
C HIS A 132 2.67 23.66 -8.03
N LYS A 133 3.29 24.39 -7.09
CA LYS A 133 4.42 25.30 -7.41
C LYS A 133 5.70 24.54 -7.78
N LEU A 134 5.77 23.23 -7.51
CA LEU A 134 6.88 22.35 -7.83
C LEU A 134 6.55 21.50 -9.07
N SER A 135 6.23 22.14 -10.18
CA SER A 135 5.89 21.44 -11.43
C SER A 135 7.11 20.97 -12.23
N GLU A 136 8.28 21.55 -11.97
CA GLU A 136 9.54 21.31 -12.67
C GLU A 136 10.70 21.16 -11.68
N GLY A 137 11.86 20.73 -12.16
CA GLY A 137 13.07 20.56 -11.33
C GLY A 137 13.09 19.25 -10.52
N ASP A 138 14.03 19.17 -9.58
CA ASP A 138 14.36 17.95 -8.85
C ASP A 138 13.22 17.44 -7.95
N TYR A 139 12.37 18.37 -7.45
CA TYR A 139 11.25 18.04 -6.57
C TYR A 139 9.94 17.74 -7.31
N ALA A 140 9.89 17.86 -8.64
CA ALA A 140 8.65 17.73 -9.39
C ALA A 140 8.00 16.35 -9.22
N LEU A 141 8.80 15.28 -9.31
CA LEU A 141 8.27 13.92 -9.18
C LEU A 141 7.72 13.64 -7.78
N ASP A 142 8.43 14.08 -6.73
CA ASP A 142 8.00 13.87 -5.36
C ASP A 142 6.79 14.74 -5.00
N ALA A 143 6.69 15.95 -5.55
CA ALA A 143 5.50 16.79 -5.44
C ALA A 143 4.29 16.13 -6.10
N GLN A 144 4.43 15.53 -7.29
CA GLN A 144 3.35 14.78 -7.93
C GLN A 144 2.91 13.57 -7.10
N ARG A 145 3.83 12.85 -6.45
CA ARG A 145 3.50 11.75 -5.52
C ARG A 145 2.72 12.24 -4.30
N ALA A 146 3.10 13.40 -3.76
CA ALA A 146 2.39 14.00 -2.64
C ALA A 146 0.98 14.47 -3.06
N LEU A 147 0.83 15.06 -4.26
CA LEU A 147 -0.47 15.40 -4.84
C LEU A 147 -1.35 14.16 -5.03
N LEU A 148 -0.80 13.06 -5.54
CA LEU A 148 -1.54 11.79 -5.66
C LEU A 148 -2.07 11.33 -4.29
N THR A 149 -1.22 11.42 -3.26
CA THR A 149 -1.62 11.09 -1.88
C THR A 149 -2.77 11.98 -1.39
N ILE A 150 -2.74 13.28 -1.69
CA ILE A 150 -3.82 14.21 -1.33
C ILE A 150 -5.12 13.81 -2.01
N TYR A 151 -5.11 13.59 -3.33
CA TYR A 151 -6.32 13.24 -4.08
C TYR A 151 -6.90 11.87 -3.67
N GLU A 152 -6.06 10.90 -3.28
CA GLU A 152 -6.53 9.65 -2.70
C GLU A 152 -7.22 9.84 -1.34
N ILE A 153 -6.72 10.75 -0.48
CA ILE A 153 -7.35 11.08 0.81
C ILE A 153 -8.70 11.76 0.59
N GLU A 154 -8.77 12.70 -0.35
CA GLU A 154 -9.97 13.43 -0.71
C GLU A 154 -10.98 12.60 -1.51
N LYS A 155 -10.53 11.45 -2.04
CA LYS A 155 -11.28 10.57 -2.94
C LYS A 155 -11.65 11.24 -4.26
N ASP A 156 -10.81 12.17 -4.73
CA ASP A 156 -10.91 12.74 -6.07
C ASP A 156 -10.22 11.83 -7.08
N TRP A 157 -10.90 10.74 -7.43
CA TRP A 157 -10.33 9.67 -8.26
C TRP A 157 -9.95 10.12 -9.67
N ILE A 158 -10.61 11.16 -10.21
CA ILE A 158 -10.28 11.70 -11.54
C ILE A 158 -8.91 12.38 -11.46
N LYS A 159 -8.71 13.28 -10.48
CA LYS A 159 -7.38 13.89 -10.26
C LYS A 159 -6.33 12.85 -9.90
N SER A 160 -6.67 11.80 -9.15
CA SER A 160 -5.75 10.69 -8.86
C SER A 160 -5.28 9.97 -10.13
N ILE A 161 -6.18 9.69 -11.09
CA ILE A 161 -5.83 9.05 -12.37
C ILE A 161 -4.94 9.96 -13.21
N ASP A 162 -5.29 11.23 -13.34
CA ASP A 162 -4.50 12.20 -14.11
C ASP A 162 -3.09 12.36 -13.53
N THR A 163 -2.99 12.44 -12.20
CA THR A 163 -1.73 12.60 -11.48
C THR A 163 -0.89 11.33 -11.57
N ALA A 164 -1.48 10.16 -11.41
CA ALA A 164 -0.78 8.89 -11.56
C ALA A 164 -0.24 8.71 -12.99
N THR A 165 -1.03 9.05 -14.01
CA THR A 165 -0.61 9.00 -15.42
C THR A 165 0.51 10.00 -15.69
N ARG A 166 0.48 11.18 -15.07
CA ARG A 166 1.58 12.15 -15.14
C ARG A 166 2.86 11.60 -14.51
N ILE A 167 2.77 10.97 -13.34
CA ILE A 167 3.91 10.32 -12.67
C ILE A 167 4.55 9.28 -13.60
N GLU A 168 3.76 8.45 -14.29
CA GLU A 168 4.28 7.49 -15.28
C GLU A 168 5.01 8.20 -16.43
N SER A 169 4.46 9.31 -16.94
CA SER A 169 5.07 10.07 -18.04
C SER A 169 6.42 10.71 -17.67
N MET A 170 6.68 10.91 -16.37
CA MET A 170 7.94 11.42 -15.83
C MET A 170 9.01 10.31 -15.68
N GLY A 171 8.74 9.09 -16.13
CA GLY A 171 9.68 7.97 -16.07
C GLY A 171 9.65 7.17 -14.77
N ALA A 172 8.66 7.41 -13.90
CA ALA A 172 8.47 6.61 -12.70
C ALA A 172 7.87 5.23 -13.02
N PRO A 173 7.96 4.25 -12.10
CA PRO A 173 7.30 2.96 -12.28
C PRO A 173 5.81 3.09 -12.58
N ARG A 174 5.29 2.18 -13.40
CA ARG A 174 3.87 2.12 -13.78
C ARG A 174 2.99 1.91 -12.55
N LEU A 175 1.95 2.72 -12.41
CA LEU A 175 0.94 2.71 -11.35
C LEU A 175 -0.36 2.03 -11.83
N ALA A 176 -0.21 0.95 -12.61
CA ALA A 176 -1.35 0.28 -13.24
C ALA A 176 -2.36 -0.27 -12.21
N THR A 177 -1.87 -0.75 -11.07
CA THR A 177 -2.71 -1.25 -9.99
C THR A 177 -3.56 -0.13 -9.43
N GLU A 178 -2.94 0.99 -9.03
CA GLU A 178 -3.58 2.17 -8.47
C GLU A 178 -4.60 2.77 -9.45
N ILE A 179 -4.18 3.06 -10.69
CA ILE A 179 -5.04 3.62 -11.73
C ILE A 179 -6.26 2.73 -11.96
N SER A 180 -6.06 1.41 -12.09
CA SER A 180 -7.18 0.48 -12.27
C SER A 180 -8.12 0.44 -11.07
N GLN A 181 -7.62 0.64 -9.86
CA GLN A 181 -8.43 0.72 -8.64
C GLN A 181 -9.21 2.04 -8.53
N PHE A 182 -8.63 3.17 -8.95
CA PHE A 182 -9.35 4.45 -9.03
C PHE A 182 -10.53 4.37 -10.00
N HIS A 183 -10.34 3.72 -11.16
CA HIS A 183 -11.45 3.42 -12.06
C HIS A 183 -12.50 2.50 -11.41
N CYS A 184 -12.10 1.52 -10.58
CA CYS A 184 -13.06 0.70 -9.83
C CYS A 184 -13.86 1.52 -8.80
N GLU A 185 -13.26 2.52 -8.14
CA GLU A 185 -13.98 3.43 -7.24
C GLU A 185 -15.01 4.28 -8.01
N LEU A 186 -14.62 4.85 -9.15
CA LEU A 186 -15.53 5.60 -10.03
C LEU A 186 -16.67 4.72 -10.54
N ALA A 187 -16.39 3.49 -10.96
CA ALA A 187 -17.41 2.53 -11.37
C ALA A 187 -18.38 2.23 -10.24
N GLN A 188 -17.88 2.07 -9.01
CA GLN A 188 -18.72 1.77 -7.85
C GLN A 188 -19.62 2.96 -7.47
N ASP A 189 -19.13 4.21 -7.54
CA ASP A 189 -19.96 5.41 -7.37
C ASP A 189 -21.02 5.52 -8.48
N ALA A 190 -20.65 5.27 -9.74
CA ALA A 190 -21.59 5.24 -10.86
C ALA A 190 -22.69 4.18 -10.67
N LEU A 191 -22.35 2.98 -10.20
CA LEU A 191 -23.33 1.93 -9.86
C LEU A 191 -24.27 2.36 -8.74
N GLN A 192 -23.77 3.01 -7.68
CA GLN A 192 -24.60 3.55 -6.60
C GLN A 192 -25.59 4.61 -7.11
N ARG A 193 -25.16 5.43 -8.08
CA ARG A 193 -25.99 6.41 -8.78
C ARG A 193 -26.86 5.79 -9.90
N LYS A 194 -26.86 4.47 -10.06
CA LYS A 194 -27.59 3.72 -11.10
C LYS A 194 -27.23 4.12 -12.53
N SER A 195 -26.03 4.63 -12.73
CA SER A 195 -25.47 4.98 -14.05
C SER A 195 -24.67 3.79 -14.60
N ALA A 196 -25.37 2.81 -15.17
CA ALA A 196 -24.77 1.53 -15.57
C ALA A 196 -23.77 1.69 -16.73
N GLU A 197 -24.05 2.58 -17.67
CA GLU A 197 -23.20 2.83 -18.84
C GLU A 197 -21.85 3.42 -18.41
N LEU A 198 -21.88 4.41 -17.52
CA LEU A 198 -20.67 5.05 -16.98
C LEU A 198 -19.85 4.06 -16.14
N ALA A 199 -20.54 3.22 -15.35
CA ALA A 199 -19.86 2.16 -14.61
C ALA A 199 -19.14 1.18 -15.56
N ALA A 200 -19.80 0.76 -16.65
CA ALA A 200 -19.21 -0.13 -17.64
C ALA A 200 -18.02 0.51 -18.38
N GLU A 201 -18.04 1.81 -18.61
CA GLU A 201 -16.91 2.56 -19.16
C GLU A 201 -15.70 2.48 -18.22
N HIS A 202 -15.85 2.90 -16.96
CA HIS A 202 -14.76 2.86 -16.00
C HIS A 202 -14.24 1.44 -15.75
N LEU A 203 -15.11 0.42 -15.77
CA LEU A 203 -14.66 -0.98 -15.62
C LEU A 203 -13.87 -1.47 -16.83
N ARG A 204 -14.21 -1.02 -18.05
CA ARG A 204 -13.40 -1.30 -19.25
C ARG A 204 -12.04 -0.62 -19.13
N ASP A 205 -11.98 0.63 -18.70
CA ASP A 205 -10.73 1.36 -18.51
C ASP A 205 -9.84 0.70 -17.45
N ALA A 206 -10.43 0.28 -16.32
CA ALA A 206 -9.72 -0.46 -15.28
C ALA A 206 -9.05 -1.73 -15.82
N LEU A 207 -9.79 -2.53 -16.60
CA LEU A 207 -9.29 -3.77 -17.19
C LEU A 207 -8.34 -3.54 -18.37
N ALA A 208 -8.44 -2.40 -19.07
CA ALA A 208 -7.49 -2.01 -20.11
C ALA A 208 -6.13 -1.64 -19.51
N VAL A 209 -6.13 -0.94 -18.37
CA VAL A 209 -4.91 -0.56 -17.66
C VAL A 209 -4.28 -1.76 -16.94
N ASN A 210 -5.11 -2.56 -16.27
CA ASN A 210 -4.69 -3.76 -15.55
C ASN A 210 -5.66 -4.94 -15.80
N PRO A 211 -5.36 -5.81 -16.79
CA PRO A 211 -6.18 -6.99 -17.08
C PRO A 211 -6.26 -8.01 -15.94
N GLN A 212 -5.38 -7.92 -14.93
CA GLN A 212 -5.35 -8.82 -13.77
C GLN A 212 -6.17 -8.29 -12.59
N ASN A 213 -6.80 -7.11 -12.71
CA ASN A 213 -7.59 -6.53 -11.64
C ASN A 213 -8.85 -7.37 -11.37
N ALA A 214 -8.81 -8.14 -10.27
CA ALA A 214 -9.91 -9.00 -9.85
C ALA A 214 -11.14 -8.19 -9.42
N ARG A 215 -10.96 -7.01 -8.80
CA ARG A 215 -12.07 -6.13 -8.39
C ARG A 215 -12.88 -5.68 -9.60
N ALA A 216 -12.21 -5.24 -10.67
CA ALA A 216 -12.88 -4.79 -11.89
C ALA A 216 -13.72 -5.91 -12.52
N ALA A 217 -13.20 -7.14 -12.56
CA ALA A 217 -13.96 -8.30 -13.02
C ALA A 217 -15.15 -8.64 -12.09
N ILE A 218 -14.98 -8.53 -10.77
CA ILE A 218 -16.07 -8.72 -9.78
C ILE A 218 -17.18 -7.69 -10.00
N LEU A 219 -16.82 -6.40 -10.08
CA LEU A 219 -17.77 -5.31 -10.28
C LEU A 219 -18.47 -5.40 -11.64
N SER A 220 -17.77 -5.83 -12.70
CA SER A 220 -18.38 -6.07 -14.01
C SER A 220 -19.45 -7.15 -13.94
N GLY A 221 -19.17 -8.26 -13.24
CA GLY A 221 -20.16 -9.31 -13.05
C GLY A 221 -21.32 -8.88 -12.16
N ASP A 222 -21.05 -8.09 -11.11
CA ASP A 222 -22.08 -7.52 -10.23
C ASP A 222 -23.03 -6.59 -10.99
N ALA A 223 -22.48 -5.72 -11.86
CA ALA A 223 -23.26 -4.84 -12.73
C ALA A 223 -24.13 -5.63 -13.71
N ALA A 224 -23.57 -6.64 -14.38
CA ALA A 224 -24.31 -7.51 -15.30
C ALA A 224 -25.43 -8.28 -14.60
N ALA A 225 -25.17 -8.85 -13.42
CA ALA A 225 -26.18 -9.55 -12.64
C ALA A 225 -27.30 -8.61 -12.16
N ALA A 226 -26.98 -7.38 -11.77
CA ALA A 226 -27.97 -6.36 -11.40
C ALA A 226 -28.85 -5.94 -12.59
N ALA A 227 -28.31 -5.99 -13.81
CA ALA A 227 -29.06 -5.78 -15.05
C ALA A 227 -29.89 -7.02 -15.49
N GLY A 228 -29.78 -8.14 -14.77
CA GLY A 228 -30.44 -9.41 -15.10
C GLY A 228 -29.70 -10.27 -16.13
N ASP A 229 -28.57 -9.80 -16.67
CA ASP A 229 -27.72 -10.59 -17.56
C ASP A 229 -26.80 -11.52 -16.76
N HIS A 230 -27.40 -12.59 -16.24
CA HIS A 230 -26.68 -13.62 -15.50
C HIS A 230 -25.65 -14.37 -16.34
N ARG A 231 -25.77 -14.38 -17.67
CA ARG A 231 -24.78 -15.04 -18.55
C ARG A 231 -23.49 -14.22 -18.58
N ALA A 232 -23.59 -12.93 -18.85
CA ALA A 232 -22.45 -12.02 -18.81
C ALA A 232 -21.84 -11.96 -17.40
N ALA A 233 -22.67 -11.97 -16.35
CA ALA A 233 -22.18 -11.99 -14.96
C ALA A 233 -21.25 -13.18 -14.67
N ILE A 234 -21.68 -14.39 -15.07
CA ILE A 234 -20.88 -15.61 -14.93
C ILE A 234 -19.58 -15.50 -15.73
N GLU A 235 -19.62 -14.98 -16.96
CA GLU A 235 -18.42 -14.81 -17.80
C GLU A 235 -17.38 -13.89 -17.13
N HIS A 236 -17.81 -12.78 -16.55
CA HIS A 236 -16.93 -11.87 -15.83
C HIS A 236 -16.31 -12.53 -14.59
N TRP A 237 -17.11 -13.17 -13.73
CA TRP A 237 -16.59 -13.80 -12.50
C TRP A 237 -15.72 -15.04 -12.77
N ARG A 238 -15.92 -15.74 -13.89
CA ARG A 238 -15.05 -16.86 -14.27
C ARG A 238 -13.61 -16.43 -14.58
N ARG A 239 -13.39 -15.17 -14.99
CA ARG A 239 -12.03 -14.64 -15.21
C ARG A 239 -11.19 -14.59 -13.94
N ILE A 240 -11.82 -14.59 -12.77
CA ILE A 240 -11.13 -14.58 -11.48
C ILE A 240 -10.22 -15.79 -11.32
N GLU A 241 -10.59 -16.94 -11.87
CA GLU A 241 -9.74 -18.13 -11.88
C GLU A 241 -8.39 -17.88 -12.57
N THR A 242 -8.39 -17.17 -13.69
CA THR A 242 -7.16 -16.88 -14.43
C THR A 242 -6.43 -15.65 -13.90
N GLN A 243 -7.15 -14.70 -13.32
CA GLN A 243 -6.56 -13.47 -12.77
C GLN A 243 -5.86 -13.74 -11.44
N ASN A 244 -6.63 -14.23 -10.46
CA ASN A 244 -6.11 -14.63 -9.17
C ASN A 244 -7.13 -15.53 -8.44
N PRO A 245 -6.90 -16.87 -8.41
CA PRO A 245 -7.80 -17.83 -7.77
C PRO A 245 -8.09 -17.56 -6.29
N ALA A 246 -7.24 -16.79 -5.60
CA ALA A 246 -7.47 -16.46 -4.20
C ALA A 246 -8.79 -15.71 -3.99
N TYR A 247 -9.27 -14.97 -5.01
CA TYR A 247 -10.50 -14.18 -4.96
C TYR A 247 -11.78 -14.97 -5.27
N LEU A 248 -11.67 -16.25 -5.67
CA LEU A 248 -12.83 -17.11 -5.95
C LEU A 248 -13.86 -17.19 -4.80
N PRO A 249 -13.49 -17.21 -3.50
CA PRO A 249 -14.47 -17.20 -2.42
C PRO A 249 -15.40 -15.97 -2.45
N LEU A 250 -14.94 -14.83 -2.96
CA LEU A 250 -15.74 -13.60 -3.02
C LEU A 250 -16.85 -13.66 -4.08
N VAL A 251 -16.72 -14.56 -5.07
CA VAL A 251 -17.69 -14.71 -6.18
C VAL A 251 -18.45 -16.03 -6.16
N ALA A 252 -18.07 -16.99 -5.31
CA ALA A 252 -18.67 -18.33 -5.30
C ALA A 252 -20.20 -18.30 -5.13
N ASP A 253 -20.70 -17.57 -4.13
CA ASP A 253 -22.15 -17.45 -3.90
C ASP A 253 -22.85 -16.70 -5.05
N LYS A 254 -22.20 -15.66 -5.59
CA LYS A 254 -22.72 -14.87 -6.72
C LYS A 254 -22.86 -15.71 -8.00
N LEU A 255 -21.86 -16.54 -8.28
CA LEU A 255 -21.88 -17.53 -9.36
C LEU A 255 -23.05 -18.49 -9.17
N MET A 256 -23.22 -19.09 -7.98
CA MET A 256 -24.32 -20.03 -7.73
C MET A 256 -25.70 -19.41 -7.89
N LYS A 257 -25.88 -18.17 -7.41
CA LYS A 257 -27.14 -17.43 -7.60
C LYS A 257 -27.43 -17.20 -9.08
N SER A 258 -26.42 -16.82 -9.87
CA SER A 258 -26.61 -16.59 -11.31
C SER A 258 -26.81 -17.88 -12.11
N TYR A 259 -26.12 -18.97 -11.75
CA TYR A 259 -26.39 -20.29 -12.34
C TYR A 259 -27.80 -20.77 -12.00
N THR A 260 -28.26 -20.57 -10.76
CA THR A 260 -29.62 -20.90 -10.34
C THR A 260 -30.66 -20.08 -11.09
N ALA A 261 -30.44 -18.77 -11.27
CA ALA A 261 -31.33 -17.89 -12.03
C ALA A 261 -31.45 -18.27 -13.52
N LEU A 262 -30.49 -19.04 -14.05
CA LEU A 262 -30.49 -19.58 -15.40
C LEU A 262 -30.95 -21.05 -15.46
N ASP A 263 -31.48 -21.61 -14.37
CA ASP A 263 -31.86 -23.02 -14.23
C ASP A 263 -30.70 -24.02 -14.46
N ARG A 264 -29.47 -23.57 -14.19
CA ARG A 264 -28.21 -24.31 -14.41
C ARG A 264 -27.42 -24.55 -13.12
N ALA A 265 -28.14 -24.69 -12.00
CA ALA A 265 -27.53 -24.84 -10.67
C ALA A 265 -26.57 -26.04 -10.58
N ALA A 266 -26.87 -27.15 -11.26
CA ALA A 266 -26.03 -28.35 -11.28
C ALA A 266 -24.64 -28.09 -11.91
N GLU A 267 -24.60 -27.29 -12.99
CA GLU A 267 -23.35 -26.89 -13.67
C GLU A 267 -22.53 -25.93 -12.80
N GLY A 268 -23.19 -24.97 -12.15
CA GLY A 268 -22.54 -24.06 -11.20
C GLY A 268 -21.88 -24.81 -10.04
N ALA A 269 -22.58 -25.79 -9.47
CA ALA A 269 -22.05 -26.62 -8.39
C ALA A 269 -20.86 -27.48 -8.87
N GLU A 270 -20.86 -27.95 -10.12
CA GLU A 270 -19.74 -28.68 -10.70
C GLU A 270 -18.50 -27.80 -10.84
N LEU A 271 -18.68 -26.60 -11.42
CA LEU A 271 -17.63 -25.61 -11.60
C LEU A 271 -16.96 -25.28 -10.26
N LEU A 272 -17.78 -24.97 -9.25
CA LEU A 272 -17.27 -24.62 -7.93
C LEU A 272 -16.63 -25.80 -7.20
N THR A 273 -17.14 -27.02 -7.39
CA THR A 273 -16.47 -28.24 -6.90
C THR A 273 -15.07 -28.36 -7.51
N GLY A 274 -14.94 -28.14 -8.82
CA GLY A 274 -13.65 -28.11 -9.51
C GLY A 274 -12.72 -27.00 -9.01
N TYR A 275 -13.26 -25.84 -8.63
CA TYR A 275 -12.48 -24.76 -8.00
C TYR A 275 -12.01 -25.15 -6.61
N ALA A 276 -12.88 -25.65 -5.75
CA ALA A 276 -12.50 -26.09 -4.40
C ALA A 276 -11.42 -27.17 -4.45
N GLN A 277 -11.52 -28.14 -5.38
CA GLN A 277 -10.53 -29.21 -5.54
C GLN A 277 -9.14 -28.74 -5.99
N ARG A 278 -9.07 -27.67 -6.80
CA ARG A 278 -7.81 -27.13 -7.34
C ARG A 278 -7.20 -26.04 -6.46
N TYR A 279 -8.05 -25.26 -5.77
CA TYR A 279 -7.66 -24.11 -4.97
C TYR A 279 -8.22 -24.24 -3.55
N PRO A 280 -7.56 -25.01 -2.66
CA PRO A 280 -8.02 -25.18 -1.29
C PRO A 280 -8.17 -23.84 -0.56
N SER A 281 -9.37 -23.60 -0.04
CA SER A 281 -9.74 -22.40 0.71
C SER A 281 -10.93 -22.69 1.60
N ASN A 282 -10.84 -22.30 2.88
CA ASN A 282 -11.90 -22.49 3.87
C ASN A 282 -13.21 -21.80 3.44
N ASP A 283 -13.10 -20.53 3.05
CA ASP A 283 -14.25 -19.72 2.66
C ASP A 283 -14.91 -20.25 1.37
N LEU A 284 -14.10 -20.79 0.42
CA LEU A 284 -14.65 -21.42 -0.78
C LEU A 284 -15.35 -22.73 -0.41
N LEU A 285 -14.70 -23.59 0.38
CA LEU A 285 -15.25 -24.88 0.79
C LEU A 285 -16.61 -24.71 1.50
N ASP A 286 -16.75 -23.74 2.40
CA ASP A 286 -18.01 -23.47 3.09
C ASP A 286 -19.17 -23.21 2.13
N VAL A 287 -18.94 -22.39 1.11
CA VAL A 287 -19.96 -22.07 0.10
C VAL A 287 -20.25 -23.29 -0.78
N VAL A 288 -19.21 -23.93 -1.32
CA VAL A 288 -19.39 -25.09 -2.23
C VAL A 288 -20.09 -26.24 -1.52
N TYR A 289 -19.72 -26.52 -0.27
CA TYR A 289 -20.30 -27.60 0.52
C TYR A 289 -21.81 -27.44 0.67
N GLN A 290 -22.29 -26.23 1.01
CA GLN A 290 -23.72 -25.96 1.18
C GLN A 290 -24.51 -26.25 -0.10
N TYR A 291 -24.04 -25.74 -1.25
CA TYR A 291 -24.71 -25.96 -2.53
C TYR A 291 -24.62 -27.41 -3.01
N VAL A 292 -23.50 -28.09 -2.81
CA VAL A 292 -23.35 -29.51 -3.15
C VAL A 292 -24.27 -30.37 -2.29
N ALA A 293 -24.36 -30.11 -0.99
CA ALA A 293 -25.26 -30.83 -0.09
C ALA A 293 -26.72 -30.68 -0.53
N GLN A 294 -27.13 -29.45 -0.87
CA GLN A 294 -28.49 -29.15 -1.32
C GLN A 294 -28.83 -29.80 -2.67
N LEU A 295 -27.91 -29.79 -3.63
CA LEU A 295 -28.17 -30.20 -5.02
C LEU A 295 -27.86 -31.67 -5.30
N ARG A 296 -26.87 -32.24 -4.60
CA ARG A 296 -26.30 -33.57 -4.88
C ARG A 296 -26.33 -34.51 -3.66
N GLY A 297 -26.83 -34.02 -2.52
CA GLY A 297 -26.94 -34.80 -1.29
C GLY A 297 -25.71 -34.71 -0.38
N ASN A 298 -25.93 -35.04 0.90
CA ASN A 298 -24.93 -34.90 1.94
C ASN A 298 -23.70 -35.80 1.73
N ASP A 299 -23.87 -37.01 1.20
CA ASP A 299 -22.76 -37.95 0.98
C ASP A 299 -21.69 -37.37 0.04
N VAL A 300 -22.12 -36.71 -1.04
CA VAL A 300 -21.22 -36.06 -2.00
C VAL A 300 -20.52 -34.86 -1.37
N ALA A 301 -21.24 -34.06 -0.57
CA ALA A 301 -20.66 -32.93 0.15
C ALA A 301 -19.62 -33.39 1.19
N HIS A 302 -19.90 -34.47 1.93
CA HIS A 302 -18.97 -35.07 2.88
C HIS A 302 -17.72 -35.62 2.19
N ALA A 303 -17.87 -36.26 1.03
CA ALA A 303 -16.73 -36.73 0.23
C ALA A 303 -15.84 -35.56 -0.23
N LEU A 304 -16.44 -34.43 -0.62
CA LEU A 304 -15.70 -33.20 -0.95
C LEU A 304 -14.92 -32.66 0.26
N ALA A 305 -15.57 -32.54 1.43
CA ALA A 305 -14.92 -32.08 2.66
C ALA A 305 -13.76 -33.00 3.06
N ARG A 306 -13.92 -34.33 2.92
CA ARG A 306 -12.86 -35.32 3.18
C ARG A 306 -11.68 -35.12 2.25
N SER A 307 -11.92 -35.04 0.94
CA SER A 307 -10.86 -34.84 -0.06
C SER A 307 -10.08 -33.55 0.18
N GLN A 308 -10.75 -32.47 0.61
CA GLN A 308 -10.08 -31.24 1.00
C GLN A 308 -9.22 -31.40 2.25
N MET A 309 -9.72 -32.06 3.28
CA MET A 309 -8.98 -32.30 4.53
C MET A 309 -7.73 -33.16 4.32
N GLU A 310 -7.77 -34.10 3.38
CA GLU A 310 -6.60 -34.91 3.00
C GLU A 310 -5.52 -34.07 2.29
N LYS A 311 -5.93 -33.12 1.45
CA LYS A 311 -5.01 -32.26 0.67
C LYS A 311 -4.48 -31.07 1.46
N ALA A 312 -5.35 -30.41 2.22
CA ALA A 312 -5.09 -29.18 2.93
C ALA A 312 -5.96 -29.13 4.20
N PRO A 313 -5.48 -29.73 5.31
CA PRO A 313 -6.19 -29.72 6.59
C PRO A 313 -6.53 -28.29 7.04
N ASN A 314 -7.80 -28.06 7.40
CA ASN A 314 -8.28 -26.75 7.84
C ASN A 314 -9.50 -26.88 8.77
N LEU A 315 -9.80 -25.83 9.54
CA LEU A 315 -10.85 -25.89 10.57
C LEU A 315 -12.26 -25.97 9.98
N SER A 316 -12.51 -25.37 8.81
CA SER A 316 -13.81 -25.47 8.12
C SER A 316 -14.09 -26.91 7.67
N GLY A 317 -13.13 -27.54 6.99
CA GLY A 317 -13.22 -28.94 6.57
C GLY A 317 -13.41 -29.88 7.76
N MET A 318 -12.74 -29.64 8.88
CA MET A 318 -12.95 -30.40 10.11
C MET A 318 -14.38 -30.27 10.65
N LEU A 319 -14.96 -29.05 10.66
CA LEU A 319 -16.33 -28.83 11.09
C LEU A 319 -17.34 -29.60 10.21
N HIS A 320 -17.16 -29.55 8.88
CA HIS A 320 -18.01 -30.30 7.94
C HIS A 320 -17.91 -31.81 8.10
N LEU A 321 -16.71 -32.33 8.38
CA LEU A 321 -16.52 -33.75 8.66
C LEU A 321 -17.16 -34.17 10.00
N LEU A 322 -17.06 -33.33 11.03
CA LEU A 322 -17.75 -33.58 12.29
C LEU A 322 -19.26 -33.59 12.10
N ASP A 323 -19.81 -32.63 11.33
CA ASP A 323 -21.24 -32.60 10.97
C ASP A 323 -21.67 -33.89 10.25
N ALA A 324 -20.84 -34.41 9.35
CA ALA A 324 -21.06 -35.71 8.70
C ALA A 324 -21.12 -36.88 9.70
N GLN A 325 -20.17 -36.93 10.63
CA GLN A 325 -20.08 -38.01 11.61
C GLN A 325 -21.23 -37.94 12.63
N ILE A 326 -21.64 -36.74 13.04
CA ILE A 326 -22.77 -36.53 13.97
C ILE A 326 -24.07 -37.07 13.36
N ALA A 327 -24.31 -36.78 12.07
CA ALA A 327 -25.51 -37.25 11.37
C ALA A 327 -25.62 -38.77 11.30
N ALA A 328 -24.48 -39.49 11.31
CA ALA A 328 -24.42 -40.94 11.23
C ALA A 328 -24.17 -41.65 12.58
N ALA A 329 -23.98 -40.91 13.68
CA ALA A 329 -23.64 -41.48 14.98
C ALA A 329 -24.87 -41.69 15.88
N ASP A 330 -24.84 -42.75 16.69
CA ASP A 330 -25.77 -43.01 17.78
C ASP A 330 -25.19 -42.54 19.13
N GLU A 331 -26.02 -42.55 20.18
CA GLU A 331 -25.57 -42.25 21.54
C GLU A 331 -24.69 -43.39 22.11
N PRO A 332 -23.62 -43.07 22.88
CA PRO A 332 -23.18 -41.75 23.37
C PRO A 332 -22.22 -41.01 22.42
N ARG A 333 -21.83 -41.64 21.30
CA ARG A 333 -20.83 -41.10 20.36
C ARG A 333 -21.28 -39.80 19.73
N ARG A 334 -22.58 -39.64 19.45
CA ARG A 334 -23.16 -38.39 18.95
C ARG A 334 -22.87 -37.23 19.90
N ALA A 335 -23.15 -37.37 21.19
CA ALA A 335 -22.88 -36.34 22.19
C ALA A 335 -21.39 -35.96 22.28
N GLU A 336 -20.48 -36.95 22.18
CA GLU A 336 -19.04 -36.69 22.15
C GLU A 336 -18.61 -35.86 20.93
N LEU A 337 -19.12 -36.21 19.74
CA LEU A 337 -18.82 -35.48 18.50
C LEU A 337 -19.40 -34.05 18.51
N GLU A 338 -20.60 -33.88 19.06
CA GLU A 338 -21.20 -32.55 19.26
C GLU A 338 -20.35 -31.68 20.20
N MET A 339 -19.81 -32.24 21.27
CA MET A 339 -18.89 -31.55 22.18
C MET A 339 -17.60 -31.12 21.46
N MET A 340 -16.99 -32.02 20.67
CA MET A 340 -15.81 -31.69 19.86
C MET A 340 -16.10 -30.57 18.87
N ARG A 341 -17.22 -30.66 18.16
CA ARG A 341 -17.65 -29.64 17.20
C ARG A 341 -17.88 -28.29 17.88
N ALA A 342 -18.54 -28.27 19.04
CA ALA A 342 -18.79 -27.05 19.80
C ALA A 342 -17.47 -26.38 20.20
N LEU A 343 -16.48 -27.15 20.65
CA LEU A 343 -15.16 -26.65 21.02
C LEU A 343 -14.43 -26.03 19.81
N VAL A 344 -14.39 -26.74 18.68
CA VAL A 344 -13.77 -26.23 17.44
C VAL A 344 -14.46 -24.93 17.00
N LYS A 345 -15.81 -24.91 16.97
CA LYS A 345 -16.60 -23.73 16.59
C LYS A 345 -16.37 -22.54 17.52
N GLN A 346 -16.26 -22.78 18.83
CA GLN A 346 -15.98 -21.73 19.81
C GLN A 346 -14.60 -21.11 19.58
N ARG A 347 -13.60 -21.94 19.24
CA ARG A 347 -12.25 -21.47 18.94
C ARG A 347 -12.20 -20.72 17.61
N THR A 348 -12.97 -21.11 16.59
CA THR A 348 -12.97 -20.46 15.27
C THR A 348 -13.75 -19.15 15.22
N LYS A 349 -14.74 -18.94 16.09
CA LYS A 349 -15.64 -17.75 16.06
C LYS A 349 -14.92 -16.40 16.01
N ASN A 350 -13.72 -16.28 16.60
CA ASN A 350 -12.98 -15.02 16.70
C ASN A 350 -11.69 -14.98 15.84
N LEU A 351 -11.41 -16.03 15.08
CA LEU A 351 -10.16 -16.20 14.33
C LEU A 351 -10.10 -15.59 12.92
N PRO A 352 -11.18 -15.47 12.13
CA PRO A 352 -11.03 -15.02 10.76
C PRO A 352 -10.62 -13.54 10.68
N ARG A 353 -9.35 -13.29 10.34
CA ARG A 353 -8.86 -11.95 10.01
C ARG A 353 -8.15 -11.97 8.66
N TYR A 354 -8.49 -11.01 7.81
CA TYR A 354 -7.66 -10.63 6.68
C TYR A 354 -6.46 -9.86 7.22
N THR A 355 -5.26 -10.17 6.71
CA THR A 355 -4.03 -9.49 7.11
C THR A 355 -3.43 -8.81 5.88
N CYS A 356 -3.14 -7.52 6.00
CA CYS A 356 -2.43 -6.78 4.99
C CYS A 356 -0.99 -7.32 4.91
N GLN A 357 -0.56 -7.71 3.72
CA GLN A 357 0.79 -8.24 3.49
C GLN A 357 1.88 -7.16 3.54
N ASN A 358 1.49 -5.89 3.40
CA ASN A 358 2.41 -4.76 3.44
C ASN A 358 2.67 -4.26 4.87
N CYS A 359 1.61 -3.92 5.64
CA CYS A 359 1.76 -3.32 6.97
C CYS A 359 1.35 -4.23 8.15
N GLY A 360 0.82 -5.43 7.87
CA GLY A 360 0.36 -6.35 8.92
C GLY A 360 -0.97 -5.99 9.58
N PHE A 361 -1.67 -4.93 9.13
CA PHE A 361 -2.99 -4.56 9.67
C PHE A 361 -3.98 -5.72 9.53
N ARG A 362 -4.69 -6.04 10.62
CA ARG A 362 -5.64 -7.15 10.68
C ARG A 362 -7.08 -6.64 10.72
N ALA A 363 -7.91 -7.11 9.80
CA ALA A 363 -9.32 -6.71 9.66
C ALA A 363 -10.25 -7.93 9.65
N ARG A 364 -11.49 -7.76 10.13
CA ARG A 364 -12.55 -8.79 10.01
C ARG A 364 -13.21 -8.81 8.62
N LEU A 365 -13.21 -7.65 7.96
CA LEU A 365 -13.74 -7.47 6.61
C LEU A 365 -12.59 -7.41 5.60
N PHE A 366 -12.87 -7.82 4.38
CA PHE A 366 -11.95 -7.66 3.26
C PHE A 366 -12.00 -6.21 2.77
N TYR A 367 -10.84 -5.62 2.51
CA TYR A 367 -10.73 -4.26 1.97
C TYR A 367 -9.84 -4.28 0.72
N TRP A 368 -10.24 -3.52 -0.30
CA TRP A 368 -9.43 -3.32 -1.51
C TRP A 368 -8.27 -2.36 -1.26
N GLN A 369 -8.49 -1.34 -0.44
CA GLN A 369 -7.48 -0.39 0.03
C GLN A 369 -7.25 -0.60 1.53
N CYS A 370 -5.99 -0.71 1.96
CA CYS A 370 -5.70 -0.97 3.37
C CYS A 370 -5.96 0.25 4.27
N PRO A 371 -6.78 0.14 5.33
CA PRO A 371 -6.99 1.25 6.26
C PRO A 371 -5.73 1.67 7.04
N GLY A 372 -4.72 0.80 7.12
CA GLY A 372 -3.47 1.06 7.85
C GLY A 372 -2.39 1.75 7.02
N CYS A 373 -2.17 1.31 5.78
CA CYS A 373 -1.11 1.83 4.92
C CYS A 373 -1.59 2.42 3.59
N SER A 374 -2.91 2.50 3.38
CA SER A 374 -3.56 2.95 2.13
C SER A 374 -3.18 2.18 0.86
N GLY A 375 -2.39 1.10 0.96
CA GLY A 375 -1.98 0.31 -0.20
C GLY A 375 -3.13 -0.51 -0.80
N TRP A 376 -3.21 -0.49 -2.12
CA TRP A 376 -4.18 -1.23 -2.94
C TRP A 376 -3.79 -2.71 -3.12
N GLU A 377 -4.79 -3.59 -3.12
CA GLU A 377 -4.64 -5.04 -3.30
C GLU A 377 -3.66 -5.72 -2.31
N THR A 378 -3.42 -5.09 -1.16
CA THR A 378 -2.47 -5.58 -0.15
C THR A 378 -3.04 -6.67 0.76
N TYR A 379 -4.35 -6.93 0.71
CA TYR A 379 -4.97 -8.06 1.40
C TYR A 379 -5.03 -9.27 0.48
N ALA A 380 -4.51 -10.40 0.94
CA ALA A 380 -4.97 -11.67 0.40
C ALA A 380 -6.43 -11.88 0.82
N PRO A 381 -7.34 -12.25 -0.08
CA PRO A 381 -8.72 -12.68 0.23
C PRO A 381 -8.76 -14.05 0.93
N ARG A 382 -7.73 -14.38 1.71
CA ARG A 382 -7.62 -15.58 2.52
C ARG A 382 -7.59 -15.18 3.99
N ARG A 383 -8.43 -15.82 4.78
CA ARG A 383 -8.43 -15.65 6.23
C ARG A 383 -7.29 -16.48 6.78
N VAL A 384 -6.38 -15.84 7.50
CA VAL A 384 -5.24 -16.53 8.08
C VAL A 384 -5.69 -17.14 9.41
N GLU A 385 -5.65 -18.47 9.50
CA GLU A 385 -5.71 -19.14 10.79
C GLU A 385 -4.39 -18.83 11.53
N PRO A 386 -4.40 -18.50 12.83
CA PRO A 386 -3.15 -18.43 13.57
C PRO A 386 -2.46 -19.79 13.47
N ALA A 387 -1.17 -19.79 13.16
CA ALA A 387 -0.37 -20.99 13.19
C ALA A 387 -0.59 -21.69 14.54
N VAL A 388 -0.89 -23.00 14.49
CA VAL A 388 -0.88 -23.84 15.69
C VAL A 388 0.56 -23.82 16.18
N ALA A 389 0.81 -23.10 17.28
CA ALA A 389 2.11 -23.00 17.92
C ALA A 389 2.51 -24.33 18.58
#